data_AF-V4AWY6-F1
#
_entry.id   AF-V4AWY6-F1
#
_cell.length_a   1.000
_cell.length_b   1.000
_cell.length_c   1.000
_cell.angle_alpha   90.00
_cell.angle_beta   90.00
_cell.angle_gamma   90.00
#
_symmetry.space_group_name_H-M   'P 1'
#
loop_
_entity.id
_entity.type
_entity.pdbx_description
1 polymer ?
#
loop_
_entity_poly.entity_id
_entity_poly.type
_entity_poly.pdbx_seq_one_letter_code
_entity_poly.pdbx_strand_id
1 'polypeptide(L)'
;MEPNDNLHLVTATGEKRPFVGSCTVNITVGSFNFKHQFLIAEITQRVILGMDFLSKNSINFLLENKCMSIKGEKVPIYSFQEGQNKECSRVSIAEDTIIPALSETIILGNVIDPIPNTNTVYVEPSDKFTEKYEALVAKTLVNPSKGIIPLRILNVNDTDLKLYKNSVVANIETVHDEELIEGHVDAVHVNEVNM
;
A
#
# COMPACT_ATOMS: atom_id res chain seq x y z
N MET A 1 -17.23 -7.33 -25.22
CA MET A 1 -17.89 -6.09 -24.76
C MET A 1 -16.81 -5.05 -24.71
N GLU A 2 -16.93 -3.99 -25.53
CA GLU A 2 -16.04 -2.83 -25.50
C GLU A 2 -16.03 -2.21 -24.08
N PRO A 3 -14.91 -1.63 -23.60
CA PRO A 3 -14.89 -0.91 -22.33
C PRO A 3 -15.77 0.34 -22.47
N ASN A 4 -16.79 0.47 -21.61
CA ASN A 4 -17.58 1.69 -21.56
C ASN A 4 -16.72 2.84 -21.01
N ASP A 5 -16.21 3.69 -21.90
CA ASP A 5 -15.39 4.89 -21.63
C ASP A 5 -16.08 6.01 -20.82
N ASN A 6 -17.16 5.73 -20.07
CA ASN A 6 -17.96 6.77 -19.42
C ASN A 6 -18.43 6.48 -17.99
N LEU A 7 -17.98 5.40 -17.33
CA LEU A 7 -18.36 5.18 -15.93
C LEU A 7 -17.52 6.09 -15.01
N HIS A 8 -18.21 6.98 -14.29
CA HIS A 8 -17.60 7.91 -13.34
C HIS A 8 -18.37 7.87 -12.03
N LEU A 9 -17.64 7.98 -10.92
CA LEU A 9 -18.25 8.20 -9.61
C LEU A 9 -18.47 9.70 -9.40
N VAL A 10 -19.63 10.06 -8.87
CA VAL A 10 -19.93 11.44 -8.49
C VAL A 10 -19.75 11.56 -6.98
N THR A 11 -18.86 12.43 -6.56
CA THR A 11 -18.62 12.72 -5.15
C THR A 11 -19.75 13.58 -4.56
N ALA A 12 -19.80 13.73 -3.23
CA ALA A 12 -20.77 14.60 -2.58
C ALA A 12 -20.66 16.08 -2.99
N THR A 13 -19.50 16.53 -3.51
CA THR A 13 -19.31 17.88 -4.06
C THR A 13 -19.77 18.01 -5.52
N GLY A 14 -20.20 16.92 -6.15
CA GLY A 14 -20.59 16.88 -7.56
C GLY A 14 -19.43 16.63 -8.52
N GLU A 15 -18.19 16.53 -8.03
CA GLU A 15 -17.04 16.22 -8.86
C GLU A 15 -17.11 14.78 -9.40
N LYS A 16 -16.76 14.62 -10.68
CA LYS A 16 -16.65 13.32 -11.33
C LYS A 16 -15.24 12.75 -11.15
N ARG A 17 -15.14 11.51 -10.68
CA ARG A 17 -13.88 10.78 -10.55
C ARG A 17 -13.90 9.54 -11.45
N PRO A 18 -12.79 9.25 -12.15
CA PRO A 18 -12.69 8.05 -12.97
C PRO A 18 -12.94 6.81 -12.14
N PHE A 19 -13.85 5.96 -12.60
CA PHE A 19 -14.03 4.62 -12.04
C PHE A 19 -12.95 3.70 -12.58
N VAL A 20 -12.22 3.04 -11.68
CA VAL A 20 -11.13 2.12 -12.03
C VAL A 20 -11.63 0.67 -12.03
N GLY A 21 -12.52 0.32 -11.12
CA GLY A 21 -13.01 -1.06 -10.99
C GLY A 21 -13.72 -1.30 -9.67
N SER A 22 -13.94 -2.57 -9.34
CA SER A 22 -14.49 -2.95 -8.04
C SER A 22 -13.80 -4.19 -7.49
N CYS A 23 -13.66 -4.28 -6.18
CA CYS A 23 -13.12 -5.47 -5.51
C CYS A 23 -13.98 -5.81 -4.29
N THR A 24 -14.08 -7.10 -3.96
CA THR A 24 -14.73 -7.52 -2.73
C THR A 24 -13.66 -7.82 -1.70
N VAL A 25 -13.65 -7.07 -0.61
CA VAL A 25 -12.70 -7.24 0.49
C VAL A 25 -13.44 -7.42 1.81
N ASN A 26 -12.78 -8.08 2.75
CA ASN A 26 -13.23 -8.09 4.14
C ASN A 26 -12.68 -6.84 4.82
N ILE A 27 -13.55 -6.11 5.51
CA ILE A 27 -13.17 -4.94 6.32
C ILE A 27 -13.54 -5.17 7.78
N THR A 28 -12.67 -4.71 8.66
CA THR A 28 -12.86 -4.77 10.10
C THR A 28 -13.17 -3.37 10.63
N VAL A 29 -14.25 -3.25 11.41
CA VAL A 29 -14.62 -2.01 12.09
C VAL A 29 -14.93 -2.32 13.55
N GLY A 30 -14.03 -1.93 14.46
CA GLY A 30 -14.08 -2.39 15.84
C GLY A 30 -13.94 -3.91 15.90
N SER A 31 -14.89 -4.58 16.55
CA SER A 31 -14.97 -6.05 16.68
C SER A 31 -15.68 -6.74 15.49
N PHE A 32 -16.17 -5.98 14.51
CA PHE A 32 -17.04 -6.49 13.45
C PHE A 32 -16.31 -6.64 12.12
N ASN A 33 -16.52 -7.78 11.47
CA ASN A 33 -16.03 -8.06 10.12
C ASN A 33 -17.18 -7.99 9.11
N PHE A 34 -16.95 -7.31 7.99
CA PHE A 34 -17.90 -7.17 6.90
C PHE A 34 -17.27 -7.52 5.56
N LYS A 35 -17.94 -8.36 4.78
CA LYS A 35 -17.60 -8.57 3.36
C LYS A 35 -18.37 -7.58 2.50
N HIS A 36 -17.67 -6.70 1.79
CA HIS A 36 -18.29 -5.67 0.98
C HIS A 36 -17.56 -5.46 -0.34
N GLN A 37 -18.32 -5.12 -1.38
CA GLN A 37 -17.77 -4.77 -2.70
C GLN A 37 -17.49 -3.26 -2.72
N PHE A 38 -16.22 -2.90 -2.77
CA PHE A 38 -15.78 -1.53 -2.89
C PHE A 38 -15.65 -1.12 -4.35
N LEU A 39 -15.99 0.13 -4.63
CA LEU A 39 -15.70 0.78 -5.91
C LEU A 39 -14.34 1.47 -5.79
N ILE A 40 -13.47 1.23 -6.76
CA ILE A 40 -12.13 1.80 -6.83
C ILE A 40 -12.19 3.02 -7.75
N ALA A 41 -11.74 4.15 -7.25
CA ALA A 41 -11.65 5.40 -8.00
C ALA A 41 -10.47 6.24 -7.50
N GLU A 42 -10.07 7.22 -8.30
CA GLU A 42 -9.06 8.20 -7.90
C GLU A 42 -9.67 9.21 -6.89
N ILE A 43 -9.53 8.92 -5.60
CA ILE A 43 -10.02 9.75 -4.48
C ILE A 43 -8.86 10.23 -3.60
N THR A 44 -9.06 11.35 -2.90
CA THR A 44 -8.03 11.90 -2.00
C THR A 44 -8.01 11.19 -0.64
N GLN A 45 -9.17 10.70 -0.19
CA GLN A 45 -9.29 9.88 1.01
C GLN A 45 -8.85 8.44 0.74
N ARG A 46 -8.40 7.70 1.76
CA ARG A 46 -8.05 6.28 1.61
C ARG A 46 -9.28 5.42 1.30
N VAL A 47 -10.36 5.61 2.04
CA VAL A 47 -11.62 4.87 1.92
C VAL A 47 -12.77 5.80 2.29
N ILE A 48 -13.90 5.65 1.59
CA ILE A 48 -15.16 6.32 1.91
C ILE A 48 -16.21 5.23 2.14
N LEU A 49 -16.87 5.25 3.31
CA LEU A 49 -18.00 4.36 3.58
C LEU A 49 -19.28 4.94 2.97
N GLY A 50 -19.87 4.20 2.02
CA GLY A 50 -21.10 4.58 1.36
C GLY A 50 -22.34 4.38 2.24
N MET A 51 -23.39 5.15 1.94
CA MET A 51 -24.69 5.02 2.62
C MET A 51 -25.33 3.63 2.45
N ASP A 52 -25.04 2.95 1.34
CA ASP A 52 -25.43 1.58 1.05
C ASP A 52 -24.79 0.58 2.03
N PHE A 53 -23.49 0.71 2.29
CA PHE A 53 -22.80 -0.09 3.30
C PHE A 53 -23.37 0.17 4.70
N LEU A 54 -23.56 1.44 5.06
CA LEU A 54 -24.04 1.83 6.39
C LEU A 54 -25.45 1.30 6.66
N SER A 55 -26.37 1.51 5.71
CA SER A 55 -27.76 1.05 5.82
C SER A 55 -27.86 -0.47 5.84
N LYS A 56 -27.14 -1.17 4.96
CA LYS A 56 -27.12 -2.64 4.90
C LYS A 56 -26.66 -3.27 6.21
N ASN A 57 -25.73 -2.64 6.92
CA ASN A 57 -25.12 -3.20 8.14
C ASN A 57 -25.69 -2.58 9.42
N SER A 58 -26.76 -1.78 9.33
CA SER A 58 -27.39 -1.11 10.48
C SER A 58 -26.40 -0.27 11.31
N ILE A 59 -25.53 0.45 10.62
CA ILE A 59 -24.51 1.30 11.22
C ILE A 59 -25.06 2.72 11.34
N ASN A 60 -25.03 3.27 12.55
CA ASN A 60 -25.52 4.62 12.84
C ASN A 60 -24.40 5.50 13.36
N PHE A 61 -24.31 6.75 12.91
CA PHE A 61 -23.36 7.73 13.44
C PHE A 61 -23.98 8.53 14.58
N LEU A 62 -23.42 8.39 15.78
CA LEU A 62 -23.80 9.13 16.98
C LEU A 62 -22.83 10.32 17.14
N LEU A 63 -23.11 11.41 16.41
CA LEU A 63 -22.22 12.57 16.32
C LEU A 63 -21.93 13.24 17.67
N GLU A 64 -22.94 13.32 18.55
CA GLU A 64 -22.81 13.86 19.91
C GLU A 64 -21.69 13.14 20.69
N ASN A 65 -21.64 11.82 20.55
CA ASN A 65 -20.69 10.97 21.26
C ASN A 65 -19.42 10.70 20.44
N LYS A 66 -19.32 11.24 19.22
CA LYS A 66 -18.26 10.93 18.25
C LYS A 66 -18.02 9.42 18.13
N CYS A 67 -19.09 8.64 18.04
CA CYS A 67 -19.00 7.20 17.89
C CYS A 67 -19.98 6.69 16.84
N MET A 68 -19.70 5.52 16.29
CA MET A 68 -20.64 4.77 15.47
C MET A 68 -21.26 3.66 16.32
N SER A 69 -22.57 3.44 16.16
CA SER A 69 -23.26 2.29 16.72
C SER A 69 -23.37 1.22 15.65
N ILE A 70 -22.71 0.09 15.87
CA ILE A 70 -22.77 -1.09 15.02
C ILE A 70 -23.49 -2.17 15.83
N LYS A 71 -24.69 -2.59 15.40
CA LYS A 71 -25.47 -3.65 16.08
C LYS A 71 -25.63 -3.42 17.59
N GLY A 72 -25.68 -2.16 18.03
CA GLY A 72 -25.81 -1.76 19.44
C GLY A 72 -24.48 -1.54 20.18
N GLU A 73 -23.35 -1.96 19.63
CA GLU A 73 -22.02 -1.67 20.17
C GLU A 73 -21.54 -0.29 19.71
N LYS A 74 -21.04 0.51 20.66
CA LYS A 74 -20.45 1.82 20.37
C LYS A 74 -18.98 1.67 20.01
N VAL A 75 -18.64 1.92 18.76
CA VAL A 75 -17.25 2.00 18.28
C VAL A 75 -16.87 3.48 18.21
N PRO A 76 -15.86 3.95 18.98
CA PRO A 76 -15.40 5.33 18.91
C PRO A 76 -14.96 5.69 17.49
N ILE A 77 -15.42 6.84 16.99
CA ILE A 77 -14.91 7.43 15.76
C ILE A 77 -13.78 8.33 16.20
N TYR A 78 -12.57 7.80 16.10
CA TYR A 78 -11.38 8.60 16.37
C TYR A 78 -11.33 9.75 15.38
N SER A 79 -11.28 10.99 15.87
CA SER A 79 -10.72 12.06 15.08
C SER A 79 -9.31 11.63 14.74
N PHE A 80 -9.02 11.45 13.45
CA PHE A 80 -7.71 11.08 12.94
C PHE A 80 -6.67 11.93 13.66
N GLN A 81 -5.97 11.37 14.66
CA GLN A 81 -4.67 11.89 15.01
C GLN A 81 -3.82 11.44 13.84
N GLU A 82 -3.64 12.33 12.86
CA GLU A 82 -2.71 12.14 11.74
C GLU A 82 -1.41 11.59 12.32
N GLY A 83 -1.14 10.30 12.06
CA GLY A 83 0.05 9.63 12.56
C GLY A 83 -0.09 8.82 13.85
N GLN A 84 -1.22 8.17 14.16
CA GLN A 84 -1.18 7.04 15.14
C GLN A 84 -1.48 5.68 14.51
N ASN A 85 -2.34 5.59 13.49
CA ASN A 85 -2.68 4.32 12.80
C ASN A 85 -2.26 4.35 11.32
N LYS A 86 -1.05 4.82 11.04
CA LYS A 86 -0.49 4.78 9.68
C LYS A 86 0.32 3.50 9.54
N GLU A 87 -0.17 2.54 8.76
CA GLU A 87 0.50 1.25 8.55
C GLU A 87 1.29 1.18 7.25
N CYS A 88 1.09 2.13 6.33
CA CYS A 88 1.81 2.18 5.07
C CYS A 88 2.31 3.58 4.74
N SER A 89 3.40 3.66 3.99
CA SER A 89 4.07 4.89 3.56
C SER A 89 4.76 4.67 2.21
N ARG A 90 5.40 5.71 1.67
CA ARG A 90 6.13 5.67 0.41
C ARG A 90 7.57 6.05 0.64
N VAL A 91 8.43 5.62 -0.26
CA VAL A 91 9.86 5.92 -0.23
C VAL A 91 10.22 6.64 -1.50
N SER A 92 10.95 7.74 -1.37
CA SER A 92 11.50 8.48 -2.49
C SER A 92 13.01 8.43 -2.52
N ILE A 93 13.59 8.62 -3.71
CA ILE A 93 15.04 8.70 -3.89
C ILE A 93 15.60 9.87 -3.09
N ALA A 94 16.63 9.63 -2.26
CA ALA A 94 17.19 10.66 -1.39
C ALA A 94 17.98 11.75 -2.14
N GLU A 95 18.65 11.36 -3.23
CA GLU A 95 19.49 12.24 -4.05
C GLU A 95 19.60 11.73 -5.50
N ASP A 96 19.86 12.64 -6.44
CA ASP A 96 20.06 12.29 -7.85
C ASP A 96 21.18 11.25 -7.96
N THR A 97 20.89 10.09 -8.56
CA THR A 97 21.80 8.95 -8.60
C THR A 97 21.82 8.34 -9.99
N ILE A 98 22.98 7.87 -10.43
CA ILE A 98 23.15 7.09 -11.65
C ILE A 98 23.43 5.65 -11.23
N ILE A 99 22.59 4.72 -11.67
CA ILE A 99 22.82 3.28 -11.51
C ILE A 99 23.46 2.77 -12.81
N PRO A 100 24.69 2.25 -12.77
CA PRO A 100 25.37 1.76 -13.97
C PRO A 100 24.57 0.69 -14.72
N ALA A 101 24.78 0.59 -16.03
CA ALA A 101 24.24 -0.50 -16.86
C ALA A 101 24.55 -1.88 -16.24
N LEU A 102 23.58 -2.80 -16.32
CA LEU A 102 23.71 -4.21 -15.91
C LEU A 102 24.29 -4.38 -14.49
N SER A 103 23.89 -3.53 -13.55
CA SER A 103 24.46 -3.49 -12.21
C SER A 103 23.39 -3.48 -11.11
N GLU A 104 23.77 -3.99 -9.95
CA GLU A 104 22.99 -3.85 -8.72
C GLU A 104 23.65 -2.77 -7.85
N THR A 105 22.86 -1.82 -7.35
CA THR A 105 23.32 -0.70 -6.52
C THR A 105 22.41 -0.53 -5.31
N ILE A 106 23.00 -0.27 -4.16
CA ILE A 106 22.27 0.15 -2.96
C ILE A 106 22.28 1.68 -2.90
N ILE A 107 21.10 2.27 -2.89
CA ILE A 107 20.91 3.72 -2.75
C ILE A 107 20.12 4.02 -1.47
N LEU A 108 20.08 5.29 -1.08
CA LEU A 108 19.26 5.74 0.05
C LEU A 108 17.90 6.26 -0.42
N GLY A 109 16.86 5.90 0.34
CA GLY A 109 15.51 6.39 0.17
C GLY A 109 14.99 7.12 1.40
N ASN A 110 14.29 8.23 1.20
CA ASN A 110 13.58 8.96 2.25
C ASN A 110 12.17 8.40 2.42
N VAL A 111 11.78 8.12 3.66
CA VAL A 111 10.42 7.73 4.01
C VAL A 111 9.53 8.98 4.01
N ILE A 112 8.55 9.02 3.11
CA ILE A 112 7.57 10.09 2.98
C ILE A 112 6.49 9.89 4.03
N ASP A 113 6.31 10.86 4.93
CA ASP A 113 5.36 10.81 6.03
C ASP A 113 5.55 9.52 6.87
N PRO A 114 6.56 9.45 7.75
CA PRO A 114 6.95 8.24 8.46
C PRO A 114 5.80 7.54 9.20
N ILE A 115 5.89 6.20 9.24
CA ILE A 115 5.01 5.35 10.04
C ILE A 115 5.44 5.47 11.50
N PRO A 116 4.56 5.93 12.41
CA PRO A 116 4.91 6.13 13.81
C PRO A 116 5.14 4.80 14.52
N ASN A 117 6.06 4.78 15.49
CA ASN A 117 6.29 3.65 16.40
C ASN A 117 6.54 2.29 15.71
N THR A 118 7.12 2.28 14.50
CA THR A 118 7.49 1.02 13.83
C THR A 118 8.99 0.79 13.77
N ASN A 119 9.37 -0.46 13.98
CA ASN A 119 10.77 -0.91 13.97
C ASN A 119 11.13 -1.72 12.73
N THR A 120 10.13 -2.26 12.02
CA THR A 120 10.31 -3.09 10.83
C THR A 120 9.20 -2.79 9.84
N VAL A 121 9.60 -2.52 8.60
CA VAL A 121 8.67 -2.39 7.46
C VAL A 121 9.13 -3.27 6.32
N TYR A 122 8.17 -3.74 5.55
CA TYR A 122 8.38 -4.43 4.30
C TYR A 122 8.35 -3.42 3.16
N VAL A 123 9.40 -3.43 2.34
CA VAL A 123 9.57 -2.57 1.17
C VAL A 123 9.11 -3.32 -0.07
N GLU A 124 8.27 -2.70 -0.87
CA GLU A 124 7.85 -3.20 -2.18
C GLU A 124 8.04 -2.16 -3.29
N PRO A 125 8.45 -2.56 -4.51
CA PRO A 125 8.55 -1.65 -5.65
C PRO A 125 7.22 -0.94 -5.93
N SER A 126 7.30 0.32 -6.35
CA SER A 126 6.13 1.02 -6.88
C SER A 126 5.86 0.55 -8.31
N ASP A 127 4.59 0.26 -8.65
CA ASP A 127 4.18 -0.06 -10.02
C ASP A 127 4.60 1.06 -10.99
N LYS A 128 4.38 2.32 -10.61
CA LYS A 128 4.79 3.49 -11.41
C LYS A 128 6.30 3.57 -11.64
N PHE A 129 7.10 3.11 -10.68
CA PHE A 129 8.55 3.08 -10.84
C PHE A 129 8.94 1.97 -11.82
N THR A 130 8.36 0.77 -11.66
CA THR A 130 8.63 -0.41 -12.49
C THR A 130 8.15 -0.23 -13.93
N GLU A 131 7.03 0.46 -14.14
CA GLU A 131 6.51 0.79 -15.49
C GLU A 131 7.38 1.83 -16.19
N LYS A 132 7.96 2.78 -15.44
CA LYS A 132 8.76 3.87 -15.99
C LYS A 132 10.20 3.45 -16.26
N TYR A 133 10.74 2.64 -15.35
CA TYR A 133 12.12 2.22 -15.35
C TYR A 133 12.13 0.70 -15.43
N GLU A 134 12.77 0.14 -16.46
CA GLU A 134 13.05 -1.30 -16.56
C GLU A 134 14.13 -1.69 -15.53
N ALA A 135 13.83 -1.51 -14.25
CA ALA A 135 14.72 -1.72 -13.13
C ALA A 135 13.93 -2.34 -11.98
N LEU A 136 14.58 -3.24 -11.26
CA LEU A 136 13.95 -4.01 -10.19
C LEU A 136 14.38 -3.44 -8.84
N VAL A 137 13.44 -3.23 -7.94
CA VAL A 137 13.71 -2.88 -6.54
C VAL A 137 13.51 -4.14 -5.70
N ALA A 138 14.51 -4.51 -4.91
CA ALA A 138 14.42 -5.69 -4.05
C ALA A 138 13.38 -5.47 -2.95
N LYS A 139 12.52 -6.47 -2.77
CA LYS A 139 11.62 -6.53 -1.61
C LYS A 139 12.42 -6.87 -0.38
N THR A 140 12.36 -6.02 0.66
CA THR A 140 13.26 -6.13 1.81
C THR A 140 12.56 -5.74 3.12
N LEU A 141 13.03 -6.30 4.24
CA LEU A 141 12.65 -5.87 5.58
C LEU A 141 13.70 -4.90 6.10
N VAL A 142 13.28 -3.71 6.51
CA VAL A 142 14.18 -2.65 6.99
C VAL A 142 13.61 -1.93 8.20
N ASN A 143 14.49 -1.33 8.99
CA ASN A 143 14.11 -0.48 10.10
C ASN A 143 13.97 0.99 9.62
N PRO A 144 12.77 1.60 9.66
CA PRO A 144 12.56 2.94 9.13
C PRO A 144 12.70 4.04 10.20
N SER A 145 13.16 3.73 11.42
CA SER A 145 13.17 4.67 12.56
C SER A 145 13.89 5.99 12.31
N LYS A 146 14.85 6.01 11.37
CA LYS A 146 15.61 7.22 10.99
C LYS A 146 14.98 8.01 9.84
N GLY A 147 13.85 7.56 9.29
CA GLY A 147 13.21 8.15 8.11
C GLY A 147 14.01 7.98 6.81
N ILE A 148 15.12 7.27 6.83
CA ILE A 148 15.98 6.97 5.68
C ILE A 148 16.25 5.47 5.70
N ILE A 149 16.04 4.80 4.57
CA ILE A 149 16.20 3.35 4.42
C ILE A 149 17.05 3.02 3.19
N PRO A 150 17.79 1.90 3.20
CA PRO A 150 18.50 1.43 2.01
C PRO A 150 17.51 0.81 1.01
N LEU A 151 17.75 1.04 -0.28
CA LEU A 151 17.03 0.45 -1.39
C LEU A 151 18.03 -0.24 -2.31
N ARG A 152 17.83 -1.54 -2.55
CA ARG A 152 18.67 -2.30 -3.47
C ARG A 152 17.98 -2.36 -4.83
N ILE A 153 18.62 -1.80 -5.84
CA ILE A 153 18.06 -1.64 -7.19
C ILE A 153 18.96 -2.34 -8.19
N LEU A 154 18.36 -3.19 -9.01
CA LEU A 154 19.01 -3.86 -10.13
C LEU A 154 18.60 -3.16 -11.44
N ASN A 155 19.58 -2.55 -12.11
CA ASN A 155 19.42 -2.05 -13.47
C ASN A 155 19.68 -3.20 -14.45
N VAL A 156 18.63 -3.68 -15.12
CA VAL A 156 18.73 -4.75 -16.12
C VAL A 156 18.97 -4.22 -17.53
N ASN A 157 19.01 -2.89 -17.71
CA ASN A 157 19.30 -2.25 -18.99
C ASN A 157 20.80 -2.28 -19.30
N ASP A 158 21.12 -2.23 -20.60
CA ASP A 158 22.48 -2.06 -21.12
C ASP A 158 22.96 -0.59 -21.08
N THR A 159 22.15 0.31 -20.52
CA THR A 159 22.46 1.73 -20.35
C THR A 159 22.32 2.18 -18.91
N ASP A 160 23.06 3.24 -18.56
CA ASP A 160 23.01 3.85 -17.22
C ASP A 160 21.62 4.42 -16.92
N LEU A 161 21.08 4.08 -15.75
CA LEU A 161 19.78 4.52 -15.29
C LEU A 161 19.92 5.75 -14.39
N LYS A 162 19.35 6.88 -14.83
CA LYS A 162 19.31 8.10 -14.02
C LYS A 162 18.04 8.19 -13.18
N LEU A 163 18.22 8.20 -11.86
CA LEU A 163 17.16 8.38 -10.87
C LEU A 163 17.24 9.79 -10.28
N TYR A 164 16.08 10.44 -10.17
CA TYR A 164 15.99 11.80 -9.66
C TYR A 164 15.50 11.81 -8.21
N LYS A 165 16.09 12.67 -7.40
CA LYS A 165 15.68 12.98 -6.05
C LYS A 165 14.16 13.21 -5.97
N ASN A 166 13.55 12.75 -4.89
CA ASN A 166 12.11 12.82 -4.61
C ASN A 166 11.21 11.98 -5.54
N SER A 167 11.76 11.27 -6.53
CA SER A 167 10.99 10.28 -7.29
C SER A 167 10.55 9.15 -6.37
N VAL A 168 9.26 8.82 -6.36
CA VAL A 168 8.75 7.67 -5.60
C VAL A 168 9.24 6.38 -6.26
N VAL A 169 9.83 5.50 -5.46
CA VAL A 169 10.48 4.26 -5.90
C VAL A 169 9.87 3.02 -5.27
N ALA A 170 9.40 3.12 -4.03
CA ALA A 170 8.84 1.99 -3.31
C ALA A 170 7.67 2.42 -2.40
N ASN A 171 6.81 1.45 -2.09
CA ASN A 171 5.86 1.51 -0.99
C ASN A 171 6.46 0.75 0.22
N ILE A 172 6.06 1.13 1.43
CA ILE A 172 6.39 0.41 2.65
C ILE A 172 5.16 0.13 3.48
N GLU A 173 5.14 -1.00 4.18
CA GLU A 173 4.09 -1.38 5.10
C GLU A 173 4.63 -2.00 6.39
N THR A 174 3.91 -1.83 7.50
CA THR A 174 4.27 -2.45 8.77
C THR A 174 4.10 -3.95 8.71
N VAL A 175 5.07 -4.68 9.26
CA VAL A 175 4.98 -6.12 9.41
C VAL A 175 4.44 -6.43 10.80
N HIS A 176 3.41 -7.27 10.84
CA HIS A 176 2.85 -7.81 12.08
C HIS A 176 3.31 -9.26 12.23
N ASP A 177 3.62 -9.68 13.46
CA ASP A 177 4.15 -11.03 13.75
C ASP A 177 3.12 -12.17 13.55
N GLU A 178 2.00 -11.94 12.85
CA GLU A 178 0.86 -12.86 12.78
C GLU A 178 0.62 -13.57 11.43
N GLU A 179 1.59 -13.58 10.50
CA GLU A 179 1.50 -14.49 9.33
C GLU A 179 2.80 -15.29 9.14
N LEU A 180 2.98 -16.30 10.01
CA LEU A 180 3.66 -17.52 9.61
C LEU A 180 2.75 -18.25 8.62
N ILE A 181 2.81 -17.88 7.35
CA ILE A 181 2.35 -18.77 6.28
C ILE A 181 3.30 -19.97 6.34
N GLU A 182 2.79 -21.13 6.75
CA GLU A 182 3.47 -22.41 6.51
C GLU A 182 3.72 -22.51 5.00
N GLY A 183 4.93 -22.16 4.59
CA GLY A 183 5.36 -22.33 3.22
C GLY A 183 5.22 -23.79 2.85
N HIS A 184 4.38 -24.08 1.84
CA HIS A 184 4.47 -25.31 1.09
C HIS A 184 5.87 -25.33 0.48
N VAL A 185 6.79 -26.04 1.13
CA VAL A 185 8.08 -26.39 0.55
C VAL A 185 7.80 -27.38 -0.57
N ASP A 186 7.72 -26.88 -1.80
CA ASP A 186 8.00 -27.70 -2.96
C ASP A 186 9.49 -28.06 -2.90
N ALA A 187 9.77 -29.20 -2.29
CA ALA A 187 11.09 -29.80 -2.28
C ALA A 187 11.49 -30.08 -3.73
N VAL A 188 12.41 -29.28 -4.26
CA VAL A 188 13.13 -29.61 -5.49
C VAL A 188 14.00 -30.82 -5.17
N HIS A 189 13.58 -31.98 -5.66
CA HIS A 189 14.35 -33.21 -5.59
C HIS A 189 15.56 -33.06 -6.52
N VAL A 190 16.74 -32.79 -5.96
CA VAL A 190 18.00 -32.83 -6.69
C VAL A 190 18.38 -34.31 -6.80
N ASN A 191 18.21 -34.89 -7.98
CA ASN A 191 18.79 -36.19 -8.29
C ASN A 191 20.30 -36.01 -8.46
N GLU A 192 21.07 -36.51 -7.50
CA GLU A 192 22.51 -36.77 -7.69
C GLU A 192 22.67 -37.82 -8.79
N VAL A 193 23.29 -37.43 -9.91
CA VAL A 193 23.79 -38.37 -10.91
C VAL A 193 25.24 -38.66 -10.54
N ASN A 194 25.47 -39.86 -10.02
CA ASN A 194 26.80 -40.40 -9.77
C ASN A 194 27.60 -40.52 -11.08
N MET A 195 28.82 -39.97 -11.08
CA MET A 195 30.00 -40.55 -11.73
C MET A 195 31.24 -40.23 -10.91
#